data_AF-A0A4P6UID5-F1
#
_entry.id   AF-A0A4P6UID5-F1
#
_cell.length_a   1.000
_cell.length_b   1.000
_cell.length_c   1.000
_cell.angle_alpha   90.00
_cell.angle_beta   90.00
_cell.angle_gamma   90.00
#
_symmetry.space_group_name_H-M   'P 1'
#
loop_
_entity.id
_entity.type
_entity.pdbx_description
1 polymer ?
#
loop_
_entity_poly.entity_id
_entity_poly.type
_entity_poly.pdbx_seq_one_letter_code
_entity_poly.pdbx_strand_id
1 'polypeptide(L)'
;MRTLVIPPAAKRDENSVQMLSAWIAERGLHCTLNIGFFEAAGHTEAKAWGILLADLVRHIGNAVAEERGTPANETVAAVTASMQSELDTSTSGAVGEFHVGHD
;
A
#
# COMPACT_ATOMS: atom_id res chain seq x y z
N MET A 1 2.28 -9.23 18.23
CA MET A 1 2.44 -8.35 17.06
C MET A 1 3.66 -8.81 16.27
N ARG A 2 3.54 -8.98 14.95
CA ARG A 2 4.68 -9.26 14.06
C ARG A 2 4.84 -8.08 13.11
N THR A 3 5.87 -7.26 13.32
CA THR A 3 6.16 -6.07 12.51
C THR A 3 6.96 -6.44 11.26
N LEU A 4 6.74 -5.70 10.18
CA LEU A 4 7.67 -5.69 9.05
C LEU A 4 8.91 -4.86 9.40
N VAL A 5 10.03 -5.17 8.75
CA VAL A 5 11.25 -4.35 8.89
C VAL A 5 11.06 -3.02 8.17
N ILE A 6 11.54 -1.92 8.76
CA ILE A 6 11.64 -0.65 8.04
C ILE A 6 12.59 -0.87 6.86
N PRO A 7 12.21 -0.52 5.62
CA PRO A 7 13.06 -0.67 4.45
C PRO A 7 14.43 -0.03 4.68
N PRO A 8 15.55 -0.68 4.29
CA PRO A 8 16.89 -0.12 4.49
C PRO A 8 17.08 1.27 3.87
N ALA A 9 16.40 1.56 2.76
CA ALA A 9 16.41 2.90 2.15
C ALA A 9 15.77 3.94 3.09
N ALA A 10 14.60 3.65 3.65
CA ALA A 10 13.94 4.53 4.61
C ALA A 10 14.78 4.74 5.88
N LYS A 11 15.46 3.71 6.39
CA LYS A 11 16.35 3.85 7.56
C LYS A 11 17.53 4.81 7.33
N ARG A 12 18.01 4.94 6.09
CA ARG A 12 19.20 5.74 5.76
C ARG A 12 18.86 7.17 5.34
N ASP A 13 17.61 7.43 5.02
CA ASP A 13 17.15 8.73 4.53
C ASP A 13 16.42 9.47 5.65
N GLU A 14 17.04 10.54 6.14
CA GLU A 14 16.49 11.41 7.17
C GLU A 14 15.19 12.11 6.72
N ASN A 15 14.96 12.22 5.41
CA ASN A 15 13.74 12.76 4.82
C ASN A 15 12.72 11.68 4.45
N SER A 16 12.94 10.43 4.86
CA SER A 16 12.00 9.36 4.57
C SER A 16 10.65 9.61 5.24
N VAL A 17 9.56 9.37 4.50
CA VAL A 17 8.19 9.56 4.97
C VAL A 17 7.42 8.25 4.85
N GLN A 18 6.78 7.83 5.95
CA GLN A 18 5.86 6.71 5.91
C GLN A 18 4.53 7.14 5.30
N MET A 19 4.20 6.60 4.13
CA MET A 19 2.96 6.94 3.42
C MET A 19 1.77 6.10 3.86
N LEU A 20 1.99 4.79 4.06
CA LEU A 20 0.94 3.83 4.36
C LEU A 20 1.46 2.81 5.37
N SER A 21 0.60 2.41 6.30
CA SER A 21 0.76 1.20 7.10
C SER A 21 -0.53 0.39 7.07
N ALA A 22 -0.42 -0.93 6.98
CA ALA A 22 -1.56 -1.83 6.88
C ALA A 22 -1.34 -3.03 7.80
N TRP A 23 -2.38 -3.42 8.53
CA TRP A 23 -2.35 -4.45 9.54
C TRP A 23 -3.58 -5.34 9.41
N ILE A 24 -3.38 -6.64 9.59
CA ILE A 24 -4.48 -7.57 9.86
C ILE A 24 -4.64 -7.66 11.38
N ALA A 25 -5.69 -7.03 11.89
CA ALA A 25 -6.03 -6.97 13.31
C ALA A 25 -7.55 -7.14 13.46
N GLU A 26 -8.03 -7.67 14.58
CA GLU A 26 -9.47 -7.79 14.87
C GLU A 26 -10.32 -8.45 13.75
N ARG A 27 -9.72 -9.37 12.98
CA ARG A 27 -10.33 -10.04 11.80
C ARG A 27 -10.61 -9.12 10.61
N GLY A 28 -10.03 -7.93 10.57
CA GLY A 28 -10.14 -6.97 9.48
C GLY A 28 -8.79 -6.36 9.06
N LEU A 29 -8.83 -5.60 7.98
CA LEU A 29 -7.75 -4.71 7.57
C LEU A 29 -7.86 -3.40 8.35
N HIS A 30 -6.76 -2.96 8.96
CA HIS A 30 -6.63 -1.66 9.60
C HIS A 30 -5.46 -0.91 8.98
N CYS A 31 -5.69 0.31 8.51
CA CYS A 31 -4.68 1.10 7.82
C CYS A 31 -4.53 2.50 8.40
N THR A 32 -3.32 3.05 8.28
CA THR A 32 -3.03 4.48 8.50
C THR A 32 -2.46 5.06 7.22
N LEU A 33 -2.94 6.22 6.79
CA LEU A 33 -2.58 6.87 5.54
C LEU A 33 -2.14 8.31 5.79
N ASN A 34 -1.02 8.72 5.19
CA ASN A 34 -0.55 10.11 5.24
C ASN A 34 -1.20 10.93 4.12
N ILE A 35 -2.52 11.17 4.23
CA ILE A 35 -3.26 11.99 3.27
C ILE A 35 -2.87 13.46 3.43
N GLY A 36 -2.72 14.18 2.32
CA GLY A 36 -2.34 15.59 2.27
C GLY A 36 -0.85 15.80 2.00
N PHE A 37 -0.02 14.78 2.20
CA PHE A 37 1.41 14.83 1.89
C PHE A 37 1.67 15.12 0.40
N PHE A 38 0.95 14.45 -0.51
CA PHE A 38 1.16 14.65 -1.93
C PHE A 38 0.66 16.03 -2.37
N GLU A 39 -0.46 16.48 -1.82
CA GLU A 39 -0.97 17.84 -2.07
C GLU A 39 0.02 18.91 -1.60
N ALA A 40 0.56 18.78 -0.39
CA ALA A 40 1.59 19.67 0.13
C ALA A 40 2.87 19.67 -0.73
N ALA A 41 3.18 18.54 -1.38
CA ALA A 41 4.28 18.42 -2.34
C ALA A 41 3.93 18.92 -3.77
N GLY A 42 2.73 19.47 -3.99
CA GLY A 42 2.31 20.02 -5.29
C GLY A 42 1.76 18.98 -6.27
N HIS A 43 1.28 17.83 -5.77
CA HIS A 43 0.68 16.77 -6.57
C HIS A 43 -0.80 16.58 -6.26
N THR A 44 -1.57 16.11 -7.24
CA THR A 44 -2.96 15.67 -6.98
C THR A 44 -2.95 14.35 -6.23
N GLU A 45 -3.53 14.30 -5.03
CA GLU A 45 -3.61 13.12 -4.16
C GLU A 45 -4.06 11.87 -4.92
N ALA A 46 -5.20 11.91 -5.60
CA ALA A 46 -5.75 10.75 -6.32
C ALA A 46 -4.76 10.17 -7.35
N LYS A 47 -4.05 11.04 -8.09
CA LYS A 47 -3.06 10.62 -9.08
C LYS A 47 -1.83 10.01 -8.41
N ALA A 48 -1.33 10.66 -7.36
CA ALA A 48 -0.13 10.22 -6.66
C ALA A 48 -0.34 8.88 -5.93
N TRP A 49 -1.49 8.73 -5.25
CA TRP A 49 -1.90 7.44 -4.66
C TRP A 49 -2.07 6.35 -5.71
N GLY A 50 -2.67 6.67 -6.87
CA GLY A 50 -2.79 5.71 -7.97
C GLY A 50 -1.43 5.18 -8.45
N ILE A 51 -0.44 6.06 -8.57
CA ILE A 51 0.95 5.67 -8.90
C ILE A 51 1.54 4.80 -7.77
N LEU A 52 1.46 5.25 -6.51
CA LEU A 52 1.97 4.50 -5.36
C LEU A 52 1.39 3.08 -5.30
N LEU A 53 0.09 2.93 -5.51
CA LEU A 53 -0.59 1.62 -5.50
C LEU A 53 -0.14 0.75 -6.67
N ALA A 54 0.05 1.31 -7.86
CA ALA A 54 0.57 0.56 -9.01
C ALA A 54 2.00 0.04 -8.75
N ASP A 55 2.86 0.86 -8.13
CA ASP A 55 4.21 0.46 -7.71
C ASP A 55 4.16 -0.65 -6.65
N LEU A 56 3.24 -0.54 -5.68
CA LEU A 56 3.04 -1.58 -4.66
C LEU A 56 2.62 -2.93 -5.29
N VAL A 57 1.69 -2.92 -6.25
CA VAL A 57 1.29 -4.14 -6.97
C VAL A 57 2.47 -4.77 -7.72
N ARG A 58 3.31 -3.95 -8.38
CA ARG A 58 4.54 -4.43 -9.02
C ARG A 58 5.52 -5.04 -8.01
N HIS A 59 5.66 -4.44 -6.83
CA HIS A 59 6.49 -5.00 -5.76
C HIS A 59 5.97 -6.34 -5.24
N ILE A 60 4.64 -6.51 -5.11
CA ILE A 60 4.04 -7.80 -4.76
C ILE A 60 4.40 -8.85 -5.82
N GLY A 61 4.28 -8.52 -7.11
CA GLY A 61 4.66 -9.40 -8.21
C GLY A 61 6.12 -9.85 -8.15
N ASN A 62 7.04 -8.90 -7.93
CA ASN A 62 8.47 -9.20 -7.80
C ASN A 62 8.75 -10.11 -6.59
N ALA A 63 8.15 -9.83 -5.43
CA ALA A 63 8.35 -10.62 -4.21
C ALA A 63 7.81 -12.05 -4.36
N VAL A 64 6.65 -12.24 -4.98
CA VAL A 64 6.09 -13.58 -5.25
C VAL A 64 6.97 -14.34 -6.24
N ALA A 65 7.51 -13.67 -7.26
CA ALA A 65 8.43 -14.29 -8.20
C ALA A 65 9.71 -14.78 -7.51
N GLU A 66 10.29 -13.96 -6.63
CA GLU A 66 11.48 -14.32 -5.86
C GLU A 66 11.23 -15.48 -4.89
N GLU A 67 10.15 -15.43 -4.12
CA GLU A 67 9.87 -16.41 -3.06
C GLU A 67 9.25 -17.71 -3.58
N ARG A 68 8.52 -17.68 -4.70
CA ARG A 68 7.70 -18.81 -5.17
C ARG A 68 7.96 -19.22 -6.62
N GLY A 69 8.74 -18.47 -7.37
CA GLY A 69 9.04 -18.76 -8.78
C GLY A 69 7.89 -18.47 -9.77
N THR A 70 6.76 -17.93 -9.30
CA THR A 70 5.64 -17.52 -10.18
C THR A 70 6.03 -16.26 -10.95
N PRO A 71 5.84 -16.19 -12.28
CA PRO A 71 6.17 -14.98 -13.04
C PRO A 71 5.50 -13.72 -12.48
N ALA A 72 6.27 -12.65 -12.33
CA ALA A 72 5.80 -11.41 -11.68
C ALA A 72 4.58 -10.81 -12.41
N ASN A 73 4.54 -10.90 -13.75
CA ASN A 73 3.42 -10.42 -14.56
C ASN A 73 2.12 -11.20 -14.30
N GLU A 74 2.19 -12.51 -14.06
CA GLU A 74 1.02 -13.32 -13.69
C GLU A 74 0.46 -12.88 -12.34
N THR A 75 1.34 -12.66 -11.35
CA THR A 75 0.94 -12.15 -10.03
C THR A 75 0.33 -10.75 -10.12
N VAL A 76 0.95 -9.83 -10.87
CA VAL A 76 0.44 -8.47 -11.08
C VAL A 76 -0.94 -8.49 -11.74
N ALA A 77 -1.14 -9.33 -12.76
CA ALA A 77 -2.44 -9.47 -13.42
C ALA A 77 -3.51 -10.00 -12.44
N ALA A 78 -3.18 -11.04 -11.67
CA ALA A 78 -4.10 -11.62 -10.69
C ALA A 78 -4.50 -10.63 -9.58
N VAL A 79 -3.53 -9.91 -9.02
CA VAL A 79 -3.77 -8.88 -8.00
C VAL A 79 -4.63 -7.76 -8.56
N THR A 80 -4.34 -7.29 -9.78
CA THR A 80 -5.11 -6.20 -10.41
C THR A 80 -6.55 -6.60 -10.67
N ALA A 81 -6.79 -7.82 -11.18
CA ALA A 81 -8.13 -8.35 -11.41
C ALA A 81 -8.93 -8.49 -10.10
N SER A 82 -8.29 -9.03 -9.05
CA SER A 82 -8.92 -9.16 -7.73
C SER A 82 -9.23 -7.79 -7.11
N MET A 83 -8.31 -6.82 -7.23
CA MET A 83 -8.50 -5.47 -6.71
C MET A 83 -9.66 -4.75 -7.40
N GLN A 84 -9.73 -4.81 -8.73
CA GLN A 84 -10.83 -4.19 -9.48
C GLN A 84 -12.18 -4.81 -9.10
N SER A 85 -12.24 -6.16 -9.00
CA SER A 85 -13.46 -6.85 -8.57
C SER A 85 -13.91 -6.43 -7.17
N GLU A 86 -12.98 -6.25 -6.22
CA GLU A 86 -13.29 -5.83 -4.85
C GLU A 86 -13.73 -4.36 -4.79
N LEU A 87 -13.18 -3.49 -5.64
CA LEU A 87 -13.63 -2.09 -5.77
C LEU A 87 -15.03 -2.00 -6.38
N ASP A 88 -15.35 -2.84 -7.36
CA ASP A 88 -16.65 -2.87 -8.04
C ASP A 88 -17.74 -3.52 -7.15
N THR A 89 -17.39 -4.57 -6.43
CA THR A 89 -18.29 -5.31 -5.52
C THR A 89 -17.54 -5.68 -4.25
N SER A 90 -17.60 -4.77 -3.28
CA SER A 90 -16.96 -4.93 -1.98
C SER A 90 -17.49 -6.17 -1.24
N THR A 91 -16.58 -7.03 -0.82
CA THR A 91 -16.85 -8.21 0.02
C THR A 91 -16.66 -7.91 1.51
N SER A 92 -16.02 -6.79 1.85
CA SER A 92 -15.85 -6.30 3.22
C SER A 92 -15.80 -4.78 3.30
N GLY A 93 -16.32 -4.20 4.38
CA GLY A 93 -16.24 -2.75 4.60
C GLY A 93 -14.81 -2.28 4.81
N ALA A 94 -14.46 -1.12 4.26
CA ALA A 94 -13.20 -0.46 4.58
C ALA A 94 -13.23 0.00 6.05
N VAL A 95 -12.38 -0.60 6.89
CA VAL A 95 -12.25 -0.24 8.30
C VAL A 95 -10.93 0.47 8.51
N GLY A 96 -10.99 1.64 9.13
CA GLY A 96 -9.85 2.50 9.40
C GLY A 96 -10.34 3.85 9.85
N GLU A 97 -9.61 4.48 10.75
CA GLU A 97 -9.85 5.87 11.13
C GLU A 97 -8.92 6.77 10.34
N PHE A 98 -9.45 7.86 9.79
CA PHE A 98 -8.63 8.92 9.24
C PHE A 98 -7.99 9.66 10.42
N HIS A 99 -6.69 9.42 10.64
CA HIS A 99 -5.89 10.18 11.58
C HIS A 99 -5.06 11.16 10.77
N VAL A 100 -5.29 12.46 10.96
CA VAL A 100 -4.41 13.51 10.42
C VAL A 100 -3.03 13.26 11.05
N GLY A 101 -2.03 12.95 10.21
CA GLY A 101 -0.68 12.70 10.70
C GLY A 101 -0.08 13.97 11.31
N HIS A 102 0.10 13.95 12.63
CA HIS A 102 0.78 14.93 13.51
C HIS A 102 0.19 16.35 13.59
N ASP A 103 -0.11 16.77 14.82
CA ASP A 103 0.09 18.15 15.28
C ASP A 103 1.58 18.54 15.18
#